data_AF-A0ABD2PBW3-F1
#
_entry.id   AF-A0ABD2PBW3-F1
#
_cell.length_a   1.000
_cell.length_b   1.000
_cell.length_c   1.000
_cell.angle_alpha   90.00
_cell.angle_beta   90.00
_cell.angle_gamma   90.00
#
_symmetry.space_group_name_H-M   'P 1'
#
loop_
_entity.id
_entity.type
_entity.pdbx_description
1 polymer ?
#
loop_
_entity_poly.entity_id
_entity_poly.type
_entity_poly.pdbx_seq_one_letter_code
_entity_poly.pdbx_strand_id
1 'polypeptide(L)'
;MQEILQKKDDYDIVLSYKLPNCTLDGNYAPVQENLKSKFCSTPDGLPIPNFIVPKTTENEKLLDSMNCKCAMALRIMSSVEKPSCLQNGNYNSTQCRRGTCFNVDEDGNQVLN
;
A
#
# COMPACT_ATOMS: atom_id res chain seq x y z
N MET A 1 -13.83 55.50 -23.79
CA MET A 1 -14.02 55.07 -22.38
C MET A 1 -15.37 54.40 -22.30
N GLN A 2 -15.55 53.16 -21.88
CA GLN A 2 -14.70 52.18 -21.21
C GLN A 2 -15.12 50.80 -21.73
N GLU A 3 -14.16 49.97 -22.13
CA GLU A 3 -14.40 48.56 -22.40
C GLU A 3 -14.55 47.83 -21.06
N ILE A 4 -15.71 47.19 -20.86
CA ILE A 4 -15.93 46.32 -19.70
C ILE A 4 -15.17 45.02 -19.97
N LEU A 5 -13.95 44.93 -19.45
CA LEU A 5 -13.20 43.69 -19.37
C LEU A 5 -13.98 42.72 -18.47
N GLN A 6 -14.79 41.84 -19.06
CA GLN A 6 -15.32 40.68 -18.35
C GLN A 6 -14.16 39.74 -18.06
N LYS A 7 -13.68 39.76 -16.80
CA LYS A 7 -12.78 38.75 -16.26
C LYS A 7 -13.49 37.39 -16.37
N LYS A 8 -13.02 36.54 -17.27
CA LYS A 8 -13.28 35.09 -17.18
C LYS A 8 -12.37 34.56 -16.07
N ASP A 9 -12.94 34.36 -14.89
CA ASP A 9 -12.29 33.54 -13.88
C ASP A 9 -12.41 32.08 -14.36
N ASP A 10 -11.40 31.64 -15.10
CA ASP A 10 -11.23 30.26 -15.58
C ASP A 10 -10.58 29.45 -14.46
N TYR A 11 -11.39 29.00 -13.50
CA TYR A 11 -10.95 28.07 -12.47
C TYR A 11 -11.29 26.64 -12.92
N ASP A 12 -10.26 25.82 -13.11
CA ASP A 12 -10.41 24.36 -13.08
C ASP A 12 -10.85 23.97 -11.67
N ILE A 13 -12.15 23.72 -11.47
CA ILE A 13 -12.66 23.21 -10.19
C ILE A 13 -12.12 21.79 -10.02
N VAL A 14 -11.02 21.65 -9.26
CA VAL A 14 -10.56 20.35 -8.78
C VAL A 14 -11.58 19.84 -7.75
N LEU A 15 -12.55 19.06 -8.24
CA LEU A 15 -13.70 18.58 -7.45
C LEU A 15 -13.28 17.79 -6.20
N SER A 16 -12.14 17.09 -6.26
CA SER A 16 -11.38 16.58 -5.11
C SER A 16 -10.04 16.01 -5.58
N TYR A 17 -8.97 16.26 -4.82
CA TYR A 17 -7.67 15.61 -5.01
C TYR A 17 -7.25 15.01 -3.67
N LYS A 18 -7.10 13.68 -3.63
CA LYS A 18 -6.57 12.99 -2.45
C LYS A 18 -5.05 12.96 -2.56
N LEU A 19 -4.39 13.65 -1.65
CA LEU A 19 -2.93 13.61 -1.52
C LEU A 19 -2.47 12.17 -1.25
N PRO A 20 -1.32 11.76 -1.80
CA PRO A 20 -0.73 10.47 -1.46
C PRO A 20 -0.30 10.46 0.01
N ASN A 21 -0.21 9.26 0.59
CA ASN A 21 0.38 9.09 1.90
C ASN A 21 1.89 9.13 1.77
N CYS A 22 2.59 9.91 2.60
CA CYS A 22 4.05 10.03 2.54
C CYS A 22 4.70 9.61 3.86
N THR A 23 5.94 9.15 3.78
CA THR A 23 6.81 8.98 4.96
C THR A 23 7.39 10.33 5.39
N LEU A 24 8.02 10.37 6.56
CA LEU A 24 8.70 11.57 7.07
C LEU A 24 9.86 12.03 6.17
N ASP A 25 10.46 11.10 5.43
CA ASP A 25 11.56 11.36 4.49
C ASP A 25 11.06 11.84 3.11
N GLY A 26 9.74 12.00 2.92
CA GLY A 26 9.15 12.51 1.69
C GLY A 26 8.93 11.47 0.59
N ASN A 27 9.25 10.20 0.83
CA ASN A 27 8.88 9.10 -0.07
C ASN A 27 7.39 8.75 0.06
N TYR A 28 6.82 8.05 -0.91
CA TYR A 28 5.49 7.48 -0.77
C TYR A 28 5.50 6.43 0.35
N ALA A 29 4.53 6.52 1.25
CA ALA A 29 4.32 5.51 2.29
C ALA A 29 3.98 4.16 1.65
N PRO A 30 4.36 3.03 2.27
CA PRO A 30 4.12 1.70 1.68
C PRO A 30 2.66 1.41 1.35
N VAL A 31 1.72 2.05 2.07
CA VAL A 31 0.28 1.86 1.90
C VAL A 31 -0.31 3.10 1.21
N GLN A 32 -0.85 2.90 0.02
CA GLN A 32 -1.55 3.92 -0.76
C GLN A 32 -3.00 3.52 -1.01
N GLU A 33 -3.82 4.50 -1.39
CA GLU A 33 -5.19 4.23 -1.76
C GLU A 33 -5.72 5.23 -2.78
N ASN A 34 -6.63 4.74 -3.61
CA ASN A 34 -7.45 5.55 -4.50
C ASN A 34 -8.94 5.28 -4.21
N LEU A 35 -9.83 5.74 -5.08
CA LEU A 35 -11.28 5.54 -4.92
C LEU A 35 -11.71 4.07 -4.97
N LYS A 36 -10.95 3.21 -5.67
CA LYS A 36 -11.31 1.82 -5.97
C LYS A 36 -10.51 0.78 -5.19
N SER A 37 -9.30 1.10 -4.75
CA SER A 37 -8.41 0.12 -4.11
C SER A 37 -7.50 0.74 -3.05
N LYS A 38 -7.01 -0.11 -2.15
CA LYS A 38 -5.85 0.13 -1.29
C LYS A 38 -4.74 -0.81 -1.76
N PHE A 39 -3.51 -0.33 -1.86
CA PHE A 39 -2.43 -1.06 -2.50
C PHE A 39 -1.08 -0.77 -1.86
N CYS A 40 -0.17 -1.74 -1.97
CA CYS A 40 1.22 -1.52 -1.60
C CYS A 40 1.94 -0.76 -2.70
N SER A 41 2.77 0.22 -2.35
CA SER A 41 3.52 1.03 -3.31
C SER A 41 5.03 0.97 -3.07
N THR A 42 5.79 1.20 -4.14
CA THR A 42 7.22 1.50 -4.06
C THR A 42 7.45 2.89 -3.44
N PRO A 43 8.69 3.23 -3.03
CA PRO A 43 9.02 4.59 -2.59
C PRO A 43 8.70 5.69 -3.62
N ASP A 44 8.67 5.35 -4.91
CA ASP A 44 8.29 6.24 -6.01
C ASP A 44 6.77 6.30 -6.26
N GLY A 45 5.96 5.60 -5.45
CA GLY A 45 4.49 5.60 -5.53
C GLY A 45 3.89 4.61 -6.53
N LEU A 46 4.70 3.75 -7.17
CA LEU A 46 4.20 2.76 -8.12
C LEU A 46 3.56 1.57 -7.38
N PRO A 47 2.38 1.08 -7.79
CA PRO A 47 1.78 -0.10 -7.19
C PRO A 47 2.67 -1.34 -7.32
N ILE A 48 2.80 -2.12 -6.25
CA ILE A 48 3.46 -3.42 -6.29
C ILE A 48 2.46 -4.46 -6.81
N PRO A 49 2.77 -5.20 -7.89
CA PRO A 49 1.88 -6.24 -8.42
C PRO A 49 1.48 -7.27 -7.36
N ASN A 50 0.26 -7.79 -7.48
CA ASN A 50 -0.37 -8.76 -6.56
C ASN A 50 -0.75 -8.24 -5.17
N PHE A 51 -0.38 -7.01 -4.81
CA PHE A 51 -0.72 -6.39 -3.53
C PHE A 51 -1.66 -5.19 -3.70
N ILE A 52 -2.70 -5.39 -4.50
CA ILE A 52 -3.75 -4.41 -4.81
C ILE A 52 -5.07 -5.01 -4.38
N VAL A 53 -5.69 -4.44 -3.35
CA VAL A 53 -6.95 -4.93 -2.78
C VAL A 53 -8.09 -3.98 -3.17
N PRO A 54 -9.12 -4.47 -3.91
CA PRO A 54 -10.31 -3.67 -4.21
C PRO A 54 -11.08 -3.29 -2.95
N LYS A 55 -11.60 -2.07 -2.90
CA LYS A 55 -12.48 -1.56 -1.84
C LYS A 55 -13.89 -2.12 -2.01
N THR A 56 -14.08 -3.34 -1.53
CA THR A 56 -15.38 -4.02 -1.43
C THR A 56 -15.70 -4.29 0.04
N THR A 57 -16.98 -4.48 0.36
CA THR A 57 -17.41 -4.85 1.72
C THR A 57 -16.78 -6.16 2.20
N GLU A 58 -16.55 -7.11 1.29
CA GLU A 58 -15.89 -8.39 1.58
C GLU A 58 -14.42 -8.21 2.02
N ASN A 59 -13.75 -7.16 1.52
CA ASN A 59 -12.34 -6.90 1.79
C ASN A 59 -12.11 -5.95 2.97
N GLU A 60 -13.14 -5.47 3.67
CA GLU A 60 -13.04 -4.43 4.70
C GLU A 60 -11.95 -4.75 5.76
N LYS A 61 -12.01 -5.94 6.37
CA LYS A 61 -11.00 -6.38 7.37
C LYS A 61 -9.58 -6.49 6.80
N LEU A 62 -9.49 -6.90 5.54
CA LEU A 62 -8.21 -7.06 4.83
C LEU A 62 -7.59 -5.68 4.54
N LEU A 63 -8.42 -4.70 4.18
CA LEU A 63 -8.04 -3.31 3.93
C LEU A 63 -7.61 -2.60 5.22
N ASP A 64 -8.34 -2.80 6.33
CA ASP A 64 -8.05 -2.15 7.60
C ASP A 64 -6.70 -2.57 8.19
N SER A 65 -6.38 -3.86 8.07
CA SER A 65 -5.13 -4.43 8.59
C SER A 65 -3.91 -4.23 7.69
N MET A 66 -4.08 -3.66 6.49
CA MET A 66 -3.03 -3.53 5.48
C MET A 66 -1.83 -2.69 5.95
N ASN A 67 -0.63 -3.30 5.99
CA ASN A 67 0.63 -2.66 6.40
C ASN A 67 1.77 -2.79 5.37
N CYS A 68 1.63 -3.67 4.37
CA CYS A 68 2.60 -3.87 3.27
C CYS A 68 4.02 -4.33 3.67
N LYS A 69 4.27 -4.71 4.93
CA LYS A 69 5.60 -5.06 5.43
C LYS A 69 6.21 -6.26 4.66
N CYS A 70 5.42 -7.30 4.41
CA CYS A 70 5.86 -8.49 3.67
C CYS A 70 6.07 -8.20 2.18
N ALA A 71 5.18 -7.42 1.55
CA ALA A 71 5.32 -7.01 0.16
C ALA A 71 6.63 -6.22 -0.07
N MET A 72 6.99 -5.36 0.87
CA MET A 72 8.26 -4.63 0.85
C MET A 72 9.46 -5.56 1.03
N ALA A 73 9.38 -6.52 1.94
CA ALA A 73 10.42 -7.53 2.12
C ALA A 73 10.67 -8.33 0.83
N LEU A 74 9.62 -8.72 0.11
CA LEU A 74 9.74 -9.43 -1.18
C LEU A 74 10.47 -8.63 -2.26
N ARG A 75 10.42 -7.30 -2.21
CA ARG A 75 11.14 -6.44 -3.17
C ARG A 75 12.64 -6.39 -2.93
N ILE A 76 13.04 -6.35 -1.67
CA ILE A 76 14.46 -6.21 -1.28
C ILE A 76 15.17 -7.56 -1.19
N MET A 77 14.42 -8.64 -1.00
CA MET A 77 14.98 -9.97 -0.77
C MET A 77 15.47 -10.61 -2.08
N SER A 78 16.75 -10.97 -2.10
CA SER A 78 17.39 -11.75 -3.17
C SER A 78 17.36 -13.26 -2.94
N SER A 79 16.91 -13.71 -1.76
CA SER A 79 16.78 -15.13 -1.42
C SER A 79 15.77 -15.85 -2.31
N VAL A 80 16.05 -17.12 -2.62
CA VAL A 80 15.11 -18.04 -3.28
C VAL A 80 13.97 -18.42 -2.34
N GLU A 81 14.25 -18.50 -1.04
CA GLU A 81 13.26 -18.77 0.01
C GLU A 81 12.58 -17.46 0.41
N LYS A 82 11.53 -17.08 -0.33
CA LYS A 82 10.73 -15.87 -0.09
C LYS A 82 9.65 -16.12 0.97
N PRO A 83 9.31 -15.11 1.81
CA PRO A 83 8.22 -15.23 2.77
C PRO A 83 6.86 -15.37 2.07
N SER A 84 5.92 -16.00 2.74
CA SER A 84 4.52 -16.05 2.32
C SER A 84 3.81 -14.77 2.75
N CYS A 85 3.26 -14.03 1.79
CA CYS A 85 2.51 -12.80 2.07
C CYS A 85 1.02 -12.98 1.80
N LEU A 86 0.19 -12.28 2.57
CA LEU A 86 -1.24 -12.11 2.30
C LEU A 86 -1.45 -11.10 1.15
N GLN A 87 -2.66 -11.06 0.58
CA GLN A 87 -3.00 -10.16 -0.52
C GLN A 87 -2.90 -8.67 -0.17
N ASN A 88 -3.03 -8.31 1.11
CA ASN A 88 -2.80 -6.94 1.59
C ASN A 88 -1.32 -6.63 1.87
N GLY A 89 -0.40 -7.53 1.49
CA GLY A 89 1.04 -7.33 1.67
C GLY A 89 1.54 -7.51 3.09
N ASN A 90 0.70 -7.99 4.01
CA ASN A 90 1.11 -8.42 5.35
C ASN A 90 1.78 -9.79 5.31
N TYR A 91 2.53 -10.13 6.35
CA TYR A 91 3.02 -11.49 6.53
C TYR A 91 1.85 -12.44 6.78
N ASN A 92 1.89 -13.63 6.17
CA ASN A 92 1.11 -14.74 6.69
C ASN A 92 1.64 -15.07 8.09
N SER A 93 0.75 -15.17 9.09
CA SER A 93 1.15 -15.44 10.47
C SER A 93 1.88 -16.77 10.62
N THR A 94 1.68 -17.70 9.68
CA THR A 94 2.47 -18.93 9.57
C THR A 94 3.45 -18.80 8.42
N GLN A 95 4.74 -18.83 8.74
CA GLN A 95 5.83 -18.88 7.75
C GLN A 95 6.46 -20.25 7.78
N CYS A 96 6.79 -20.78 6.59
CA CYS A 96 7.41 -22.08 6.47
C CYS A 96 8.73 -21.97 5.71
N ARG A 97 9.76 -22.62 6.23
CA ARG A 97 11.08 -22.69 5.63
C ARG A 97 11.59 -24.12 5.72
N ARG A 98 11.95 -24.70 4.55
CA ARG A 98 12.47 -26.08 4.44
C ARG A 98 11.61 -27.13 5.17
N GLY A 99 10.29 -27.02 5.02
CA GLY A 99 9.32 -27.93 5.63
C GLY A 99 9.05 -27.70 7.12
N THR A 100 9.71 -26.74 7.76
CA THR A 100 9.43 -26.34 9.16
C THR A 100 8.65 -25.04 9.18
N CYS A 101 7.54 -25.00 9.92
CA CYS A 101 6.69 -23.82 10.02
C CYS A 101 6.75 -23.19 11.42
N PHE A 102 6.67 -21.86 11.46
CA PHE A 102 6.74 -21.06 12.67
C PHE A 102 5.73 -19.93 12.60
N ASN A 103 5.26 -19.51 13.77
CA ASN A 103 4.42 -18.32 13.88
C ASN A 103 5.30 -17.08 13.80
N VAL A 104 4.82 -16.05 13.11
CA VAL A 104 5.47 -14.74 13.03
C VAL A 104 4.55 -13.61 13.45
N ASP A 105 5.14 -12.54 13.95
CA ASP A 105 4.44 -11.28 14.20
C ASP A 105 4.21 -10.47 12.90
N GLU A 106 3.67 -9.26 13.04
CA GLU A 106 3.40 -8.37 11.92
C GLU A 106 4.64 -7.87 11.17
N ASP A 107 5.81 -7.94 11.79
CA ASP A 107 7.12 -7.59 11.23
C ASP A 107 7.82 -8.80 10.60
N GLY A 108 7.22 -9.99 10.71
CA GLY A 108 7.78 -11.24 10.21
C GLY A 108 8.81 -11.87 11.15
N ASN A 109 8.93 -11.40 12.40
CA ASN A 109 9.79 -12.03 13.38
C ASN A 109 9.12 -13.27 13.93
N GLN A 110 9.89 -14.35 14.07
CA GLN A 110 9.40 -15.58 14.71
C GLN A 110 9.02 -15.29 16.16
N VAL A 111 7.80 -15.67 16.55
CA VAL A 111 7.35 -15.61 17.93
C VAL A 111 7.54 -16.96 18.63
N LEU A 112 7.87 -16.90 19.92
CA LEU A 112 7.94 -18.10 20.76
C LEU A 112 6.51 -18.54 21.09
N ASN A 113 6.23 -19.81 20.83
CA ASN A 113 4.99 -20.45 21.28
C ASN A 113 5.01 -20.71 22.78
#